data_AF-A0A1X7AH11-F1
#
_entry.id   AF-A0A1X7AH11-F1
#
_cell.length_a   1.000
_cell.length_b   1.000
_cell.length_c   1.000
_cell.angle_alpha   90.00
_cell.angle_beta   90.00
_cell.angle_gamma   90.00
#
_symmetry.space_group_name_H-M   'P 1'
#
loop_
_entity.id
_entity.type
_entity.pdbx_description
1 polymer ?
#
loop_
_entity_poly.entity_id
_entity_poly.type
_entity_poly.pdbx_seq_one_letter_code
_entity_poly.pdbx_strand_id
1 'polypeptide(L)'
;MTRELSIRNSAGFTLLEVLLALTILALVAIPTLQATRENIVNTHALKQKAVARWVADNEMEQIHLEGRWPGLQWSKQTREFSGQEWHVRRRSVETASDDFRMIEVDVRLSPDTTEPTLASLQSYMFRR
;
A
#
# COMPACT_ATOMS: atom_id res chain seq x y z
N MET A 1 16.47 70.15 -34.04
CA MET A 1 16.12 68.77 -34.44
C MET A 1 16.86 67.82 -33.54
N THR A 2 16.18 67.32 -32.52
CA THR A 2 16.63 66.36 -31.51
C THR A 2 16.54 64.94 -32.03
N ARG A 3 17.64 64.19 -31.96
CA ARG A 3 17.59 62.73 -31.83
C ARG A 3 18.72 62.29 -30.91
N GLU A 4 18.40 62.14 -29.63
CA GLU A 4 19.19 61.32 -28.72
C GLU A 4 19.02 59.86 -29.15
N LEU A 5 20.13 59.21 -29.50
CA LEU A 5 20.18 57.78 -29.77
C LEU A 5 20.20 57.06 -28.43
N SER A 6 19.04 56.53 -28.01
CA SER A 6 18.93 55.63 -26.86
C SER A 6 19.69 54.34 -27.16
N ILE A 7 20.86 54.17 -26.54
CA ILE A 7 21.62 52.92 -26.57
C ILE A 7 20.89 51.93 -25.65
N ARG A 8 20.22 50.95 -26.25
CA ARG A 8 19.73 49.78 -25.51
C ARG A 8 20.92 48.94 -25.08
N ASN A 9 21.17 48.89 -23.78
CA ASN A 9 22.13 47.96 -23.19
C ASN A 9 21.46 46.59 -23.09
N SER A 10 21.78 45.67 -24.01
CA SER A 10 21.37 44.27 -23.89
C SER A 10 22.24 43.61 -22.81
N ALA A 11 21.74 43.57 -21.56
CA ALA A 11 22.37 42.82 -20.49
C ALA A 11 22.22 41.32 -20.77
N GLY A 12 23.31 40.67 -21.17
CA GLY A 12 23.38 39.20 -21.22
C GLY A 12 23.47 38.62 -19.82
N PHE A 13 23.00 37.38 -19.64
CA PHE A 13 23.15 36.65 -18.38
C PHE A 13 24.63 36.40 -18.06
N THR A 14 25.03 36.65 -16.83
CA THR A 14 26.37 36.30 -16.34
C THR A 14 26.49 34.80 -16.11
N LEU A 15 27.72 34.27 -16.20
CA LEU A 15 28.01 32.88 -15.83
C LEU A 15 27.57 32.58 -14.38
N LEU A 16 27.75 33.56 -13.49
CA LEU A 16 27.40 33.43 -12.08
C LEU A 16 25.89 33.27 -11.87
N GLU A 17 25.06 34.01 -12.60
CA GLU A 17 23.59 33.86 -12.52
C GLU A 17 23.11 32.50 -12.99
N VAL A 18 23.67 31.96 -14.07
CA VAL A 18 23.30 30.62 -14.56
C VAL A 18 23.72 29.54 -13.55
N LEU A 19 24.93 29.65 -13.00
CA LEU A 19 25.42 28.73 -11.96
C LEU A 19 24.57 28.83 -10.69
N LEU A 20 24.22 30.03 -10.25
CA LEU A 20 23.37 30.26 -9.09
C LEU A 20 21.96 29.71 -9.32
N ALA A 21 21.37 29.96 -10.50
CA ALA A 21 20.05 29.46 -10.87
C ALA A 21 19.99 27.93 -10.86
N LEU A 22 21.00 27.26 -11.43
CA LEU A 22 21.12 25.81 -11.40
C LEU A 22 21.35 25.29 -9.98
N THR A 23 22.12 26.00 -9.16
CA THR A 23 22.35 25.64 -7.76
C THR A 23 21.05 25.68 -6.96
N ILE A 24 20.29 26.77 -7.05
CA ILE A 24 18.99 26.91 -6.38
C ILE A 24 18.01 25.88 -6.90
N LEU A 25 17.96 25.67 -8.22
CA LEU A 25 17.12 24.65 -8.84
C LEU A 25 17.43 23.27 -8.27
N ALA A 26 18.70 22.89 -8.18
CA ALA A 26 19.11 21.60 -7.65
C ALA A 26 18.71 21.43 -6.17
N LEU A 27 18.90 22.48 -5.36
CA LEU A 27 18.54 22.47 -3.93
C LEU A 27 17.04 22.26 -3.70
N VAL A 28 16.18 22.77 -4.59
CA VAL A 28 14.73 22.59 -4.50
C VAL A 28 14.28 21.28 -5.15
N ALA A 29 14.88 20.90 -6.28
CA ALA A 29 14.45 19.74 -7.06
C ALA A 29 14.69 18.41 -6.34
N ILE A 30 15.84 18.25 -5.67
CA ILE A 30 16.19 17.01 -4.96
C ILE A 30 15.16 16.64 -3.88
N PRO A 31 14.87 17.49 -2.87
CA PRO A 31 13.90 17.14 -1.84
C PRO A 31 12.48 16.99 -2.40
N THR A 32 12.11 17.76 -3.42
CA THR A 32 10.80 17.62 -4.09
C THR A 32 10.63 16.24 -4.73
N LEU A 33 11.69 15.74 -5.38
CA LEU A 33 11.68 14.41 -5.98
C LEU A 33 11.66 13.32 -4.90
N GLN A 34 12.39 13.50 -3.79
CA GLN A 34 12.36 12.57 -2.67
C GLN A 34 10.95 12.46 -2.07
N ALA A 35 10.31 13.60 -1.78
CA ALA A 35 8.94 13.63 -1.29
C ALA A 35 7.96 12.95 -2.26
N THR A 36 8.10 13.19 -3.56
CA THR A 36 7.29 12.50 -4.58
C THR A 36 7.49 10.99 -4.55
N ARG A 37 8.74 10.53 -4.43
CA ARG A 37 9.08 9.09 -4.35
C ARG A 37 8.46 8.46 -3.10
N GLU A 38 8.58 9.10 -1.94
CA GLU A 38 7.98 8.62 -0.70
C GLU A 38 6.46 8.48 -0.83
N ASN A 39 5.80 9.47 -1.43
CA ASN A 39 4.36 9.42 -1.69
C ASN A 39 3.97 8.23 -2.59
N ILE A 40 4.74 7.94 -3.63
CA ILE A 40 4.50 6.78 -4.52
C ILE A 40 4.63 5.47 -3.74
N VAL A 41 5.70 5.30 -2.96
CA VAL A 41 5.93 4.09 -2.16
C VAL A 41 4.80 3.88 -1.13
N ASN A 42 4.42 4.95 -0.43
CA ASN A 42 3.34 4.91 0.55
C ASN A 42 1.99 4.57 -0.09
N THR A 43 1.67 5.20 -1.22
CA THR A 43 0.43 4.93 -1.96
C THR A 43 0.38 3.48 -2.45
N HIS A 44 1.51 2.96 -2.93
CA HIS A 44 1.62 1.57 -3.36
C HIS A 44 1.38 0.60 -2.19
N ALA A 45 2.00 0.84 -1.03
CA ALA A 45 1.79 0.03 0.17
C ALA A 45 0.34 0.06 0.65
N LEU A 46 -0.31 1.24 0.64
CA LEU A 46 -1.73 1.37 0.97
C LEU A 46 -2.63 0.60 0.00
N LYS A 47 -2.34 0.69 -1.31
CA LYS A 47 -3.05 -0.10 -2.33
C LYS A 47 -2.93 -1.59 -2.07
N GLN A 48 -1.73 -2.10 -1.77
CA GLN A 48 -1.53 -3.51 -1.45
C GLN A 48 -2.34 -3.94 -0.22
N LYS A 49 -2.37 -3.14 0.85
CA LYS A 49 -3.20 -3.42 2.04
C LYS A 49 -4.70 -3.43 1.71
N ALA A 50 -5.17 -2.50 0.87
CA ALA A 50 -6.57 -2.46 0.45
C ALA A 50 -6.96 -3.72 -0.35
N VAL A 51 -6.11 -4.16 -1.28
CA VAL A 51 -6.35 -5.39 -2.03
C VAL A 51 -6.29 -6.62 -1.12
N ALA A 52 -5.32 -6.70 -0.22
CA ALA A 52 -5.23 -7.77 0.77
C ALA A 52 -6.48 -7.85 1.66
N ARG A 53 -7.04 -6.68 2.04
CA ARG A 53 -8.28 -6.57 2.80
C ARG A 53 -9.47 -7.15 2.02
N TRP A 54 -9.59 -6.87 0.72
CA TRP A 54 -10.64 -7.47 -0.13
C TRP A 54 -10.48 -8.98 -0.30
N VAL A 55 -9.24 -9.47 -0.43
CA VAL A 55 -8.98 -10.92 -0.44
C VAL A 55 -9.41 -11.56 0.88
N ALA A 56 -9.13 -10.90 2.02
CA ALA A 56 -9.55 -11.38 3.32
C ALA A 56 -11.08 -11.36 3.50
N ASP A 57 -11.76 -10.32 3.00
CA ASP A 57 -13.23 -10.25 2.99
C ASP A 57 -13.83 -11.40 2.18
N ASN A 58 -13.33 -11.62 0.97
CA ASN A 58 -13.79 -12.71 0.11
C ASN A 58 -13.61 -14.08 0.77
N GLU A 59 -12.49 -14.31 1.45
CA GLU A 59 -12.26 -15.56 2.17
C GLU A 59 -13.21 -15.69 3.39
N MET A 60 -13.46 -14.61 4.12
CA MET A 60 -14.40 -14.62 5.25
C MET A 60 -15.83 -14.95 4.79
N GLU A 61 -16.28 -14.32 3.70
CA GLU A 61 -17.58 -14.62 3.09
C GLU A 61 -17.64 -16.05 2.57
N GLN A 62 -16.55 -16.56 1.99
CA GLN A 62 -16.48 -17.96 1.57
C GLN A 62 -16.67 -18.92 2.76
N ILE A 63 -16.03 -18.65 3.90
CA ILE A 63 -16.22 -19.44 5.13
C ILE A 63 -17.68 -19.38 5.59
N HIS A 64 -18.30 -18.20 5.53
CA HIS A 64 -19.70 -18.01 5.91
C HIS A 64 -20.65 -18.80 5.00
N LEU A 65 -20.40 -18.77 3.68
CA LEU A 65 -21.16 -19.53 2.68
C LEU A 65 -20.97 -21.04 2.79
N GLU A 66 -19.77 -21.50 3.14
CA GLU A 66 -19.52 -22.93 3.40
C GLU A 66 -20.26 -23.43 4.65
N GLY A 67 -20.68 -22.53 5.55
CA GLY A 67 -21.46 -22.86 6.75
C GLY A 67 -20.72 -23.73 7.76
N ARG A 68 -19.41 -23.90 7.60
CA ARG A 68 -18.55 -24.74 8.45
C ARG A 68 -17.37 -23.94 8.97
N TRP A 69 -17.03 -24.19 10.23
CA TRP A 69 -15.86 -23.57 10.83
C TRP A 69 -14.57 -24.21 10.30
N PRO A 70 -13.53 -23.41 10.02
CA PRO A 70 -12.17 -23.91 9.88
C PRO A 70 -11.72 -24.68 11.12
N GLY A 71 -10.68 -25.51 10.98
CA GLY A 71 -10.04 -26.14 12.14
C GLY A 71 -9.35 -25.11 13.06
N LEU A 72 -8.96 -25.56 14.25
CA LEU A 72 -8.19 -24.74 15.21
C LEU A 72 -6.75 -24.47 14.74
N GLN A 73 -6.23 -25.35 13.90
CA GLN A 73 -4.93 -25.22 13.27
C GLN A 73 -5.01 -24.26 12.07
N TRP A 74 -3.92 -23.54 11.80
CA TRP A 74 -3.83 -22.73 10.60
C TRP A 74 -3.91 -23.58 9.34
N SER A 75 -4.92 -23.32 8.52
CA SER A 75 -5.01 -23.86 7.16
C SER A 75 -4.57 -22.79 6.16
N LYS A 76 -3.70 -23.16 5.22
CA LYS A 76 -3.20 -22.25 4.17
C LYS A 76 -4.02 -22.42 2.90
N GLN A 77 -4.23 -21.34 2.19
CA GLN A 77 -4.94 -21.23 0.92
C GLN A 77 -4.17 -20.27 0.02
N THR A 78 -4.23 -20.52 -1.28
CA THR A 78 -3.71 -19.60 -2.30
C THR A 78 -4.89 -19.03 -3.05
N ARG A 79 -4.89 -17.71 -3.27
CA ARG A 79 -5.94 -16.98 -3.99
C ARG A 79 -5.31 -16.07 -5.02
N GLU A 80 -5.79 -16.12 -6.25
CA GLU A 80 -5.43 -15.14 -7.27
C GLU A 80 -6.45 -14.01 -7.25
N PHE A 81 -5.98 -12.77 -7.13
CA PHE A 81 -6.85 -11.60 -7.18
C PHE A 81 -6.10 -10.39 -7.71
N SER A 82 -6.72 -9.66 -8.64
CA SER A 82 -6.11 -8.51 -9.32
C SER A 82 -4.79 -8.85 -10.04
N GLY A 83 -4.67 -10.07 -10.60
CA GLY A 83 -3.48 -10.53 -11.32
C GLY A 83 -2.26 -10.79 -10.42
N GLN A 84 -2.47 -10.93 -9.11
CA GLN A 84 -1.45 -11.23 -8.11
C GLN A 84 -1.88 -12.44 -7.29
N GLU A 85 -0.92 -13.31 -6.96
CA GLU A 85 -1.12 -14.40 -6.03
C GLU A 85 -1.02 -13.92 -4.59
N TRP A 86 -1.96 -14.37 -3.75
CA TRP A 86 -2.07 -14.07 -2.33
C TRP A 86 -2.10 -15.35 -1.51
N HIS A 87 -1.34 -15.35 -0.42
CA HIS A 87 -1.30 -16.45 0.52
C HIS A 87 -2.18 -16.11 1.73
N VAL A 88 -3.28 -16.84 1.81
CA VAL A 88 -4.28 -16.69 2.86
C VAL A 88 -4.09 -17.80 3.86
N ARG A 89 -4.22 -17.50 5.15
CA ARG A 89 -4.35 -18.53 6.18
C ARG A 89 -5.58 -18.26 7.03
N ARG A 90 -6.30 -19.32 7.38
CA ARG A 90 -7.52 -19.25 8.17
C ARG A 90 -7.52 -20.29 9.29
N ARG A 91 -8.05 -19.92 10.45
CA ARG A 91 -8.28 -20.82 11.59
C ARG A 91 -9.49 -20.38 12.40
N SER A 92 -10.01 -21.31 13.18
CA SER A 92 -10.92 -21.01 14.29
C SER A 92 -10.14 -20.83 15.59
N VAL A 93 -10.65 -19.97 16.46
CA VAL A 93 -10.20 -19.79 17.84
C VAL A 93 -11.38 -20.11 18.74
N GLU A 94 -11.11 -20.91 19.77
CA GLU A 94 -12.12 -21.27 20.76
C GLU A 94 -12.61 -20.02 21.49
N THR A 95 -13.91 -20.01 21.79
CA THR A 95 -14.54 -18.98 22.62
C THR A 95 -15.10 -19.64 23.87
N ALA A 96 -15.60 -18.84 24.81
CA ALA A 96 -16.16 -19.36 26.06
C ALA A 96 -17.40 -20.26 25.85
N SER A 97 -18.09 -20.16 24.71
CA SER A 97 -19.21 -21.02 24.35
C SER A 97 -18.86 -21.90 23.15
N ASP A 98 -19.35 -23.14 23.15
CA ASP A 98 -19.22 -24.05 22.02
C ASP A 98 -20.10 -23.71 20.83
N ASP A 99 -21.06 -22.81 21.01
CA ASP A 99 -21.93 -22.32 19.94
C ASP A 99 -21.26 -21.25 19.07
N PHE A 100 -20.16 -20.66 19.56
CA PHE A 100 -19.43 -19.59 18.87
C PHE A 100 -17.97 -19.98 18.63
N ARG A 101 -17.47 -19.60 17.45
CA ARG A 101 -16.04 -19.58 17.14
C ARG A 101 -15.66 -18.22 16.58
N MET A 102 -14.50 -17.72 17.01
CA MET A 102 -13.86 -16.59 16.35
C MET A 102 -13.05 -17.14 15.18
N ILE A 103 -13.31 -16.64 13.99
CA ILE A 103 -12.58 -16.98 12.78
C ILE A 103 -11.53 -15.91 12.53
N GLU A 104 -10.29 -16.33 12.33
CA GLU A 104 -9.16 -15.45 12.00
C GLU A 104 -8.70 -15.75 10.57
N VAL A 105 -8.58 -14.70 9.76
CA VAL A 105 -8.09 -14.76 8.38
C VAL A 105 -6.94 -13.77 8.22
N ASP A 106 -5.77 -14.27 7.82
CA ASP A 106 -4.60 -13.44 7.49
C ASP A 106 -4.24 -13.57 6.02
N VAL A 107 -3.85 -12.45 5.42
CA VAL A 107 -3.44 -12.38 4.01
C VAL A 107 -2.02 -11.79 3.88
N ARG A 108 -1.20 -12.45 3.06
CA ARG A 108 0.20 -12.10 2.77
C ARG A 108 0.50 -12.21 1.28
N LEU A 109 1.60 -11.58 0.85
CA LEU A 109 2.17 -11.74 -0.49
C LEU A 109 3.12 -12.94 -0.61
N SER A 110 3.62 -13.46 0.52
CA SER A 110 4.55 -14.59 0.57
C SER A 110 3.96 -15.74 1.39
N PRO A 111 4.29 -17.00 1.06
CA PRO A 111 3.88 -18.15 1.86
C PRO A 111 4.69 -18.26 3.17
N ASP A 112 5.78 -17.50 3.29
CA ASP A 112 6.57 -17.37 4.51
C ASP A 112 5.78 -16.58 5.57
N THR A 113 5.69 -17.16 6.76
CA THR A 113 4.99 -16.56 7.89
C THR A 113 5.81 -15.50 8.63
N THR A 114 7.11 -15.35 8.32
CA THR A 114 7.95 -14.27 8.84
C THR A 114 7.65 -12.92 8.18
N GLU A 115 7.10 -12.94 6.96
CA GLU A 115 6.68 -11.76 6.22
C GLU A 115 5.43 -11.12 6.86
N PRO A 116 5.32 -9.78 6.81
CA PRO A 116 4.26 -9.07 7.50
C PRO A 116 2.90 -9.40 6.89
N THR A 117 1.92 -9.62 7.78
CA THR A 117 0.51 -9.69 7.39
C THR A 117 0.07 -8.34 6.83
N LEU A 118 -0.49 -8.34 5.61
CA LEU A 118 -0.97 -7.12 4.98
C LEU A 118 -2.43 -6.81 5.36
N ALA A 119 -3.23 -7.83 5.62
CA ALA A 119 -4.57 -7.71 6.18
C ALA A 119 -4.86 -8.89 7.12
N SER A 120 -5.48 -8.61 8.26
CA SER A 120 -5.96 -9.60 9.21
C SER A 120 -7.39 -9.27 9.59
N LEU A 121 -8.26 -10.26 9.59
CA LEU A 121 -9.67 -10.14 9.95
C LEU A 121 -10.05 -11.15 10.99
N GLN A 122 -10.89 -10.69 11.90
CA GLN A 122 -11.52 -11.50 12.92
C GLN A 122 -13.02 -11.31 12.84
N SER A 123 -13.76 -12.40 12.78
CA SER A 123 -15.23 -12.40 12.80
C SER A 123 -15.73 -13.52 13.70
N TYR A 124 -16.94 -13.38 14.22
CA TYR A 124 -17.57 -14.42 15.03
C TYR A 124 -18.63 -15.15 14.21
N MET A 125 -18.62 -16.47 14.26
CA MET A 125 -19.59 -17.30 13.58
C MET A 125 -20.28 -18.23 14.57
N PHE A 126 -21.61 -18.29 14.47
CA PHE A 126 -22.47 -19.16 15.25
C PHE A 126 -22.72 -20.48 14.51
N ARG A 127 -22.83 -21.58 15.27
CA ARG A 127 -23.18 -22.90 14.73
C ARG A 127 -24.70 -22.98 14.48
N ARG A 128 -25.14 -22.87 13.22
CA ARG A 128 -26.54 -23.12 12.86
C ARG A 128 -26.92 -24.59 13.02
#